data_AF-A0A357FPC6-F1
#
_entry.id   AF-A0A357FPC6-F1
#
_cell.length_a   1.000
_cell.length_b   1.000
_cell.length_c   1.000
_cell.angle_alpha   90.00
_cell.angle_beta   90.00
_cell.angle_gamma   90.00
#
_symmetry.space_group_name_H-M   'P 1'
#
loop_
_entity.id
_entity.type
_entity.pdbx_description
1 polymer ?
#
loop_
_entity_poly.entity_id
_entity_poly.type
_entity_poly.pdbx_seq_one_letter_code
_entity_poly.pdbx_strand_id
1 'polypeptide(L)'
;EFPTIPIIIEHLAGGGEGSAFPRNGKAPVSPFSKYKKAMQLGDFGNTYLKIHGLGEFNIRPNVLKEKFDRNFFDDIPPLLEMAKDAFGYKKIMWGSDYPPVSGREGYRNAMKTGMENSVFAEPAEIEWIMGGTALTLFNFV
;
A
#
# COMPACT_ATOMS: atom_id res chain seq x y z
N GLU A 1 -0.16 8.29 -25.61
CA GLU A 1 0.59 8.48 -24.35
C GLU A 1 0.06 9.72 -23.65
N PHE A 2 0.15 9.80 -22.31
CA PHE A 2 -0.30 10.94 -21.49
C PHE A 2 0.83 11.45 -20.59
N PRO A 3 1.90 12.04 -21.15
CA PRO A 3 3.14 12.32 -20.41
C PRO A 3 3.01 13.40 -19.33
N THR A 4 1.96 14.22 -19.37
CA THR A 4 1.75 15.35 -18.45
C THR A 4 0.61 15.13 -17.46
N ILE A 5 -0.24 14.14 -17.69
CA ILE A 5 -1.38 13.85 -16.81
C ILE A 5 -0.85 12.97 -15.67
N PRO A 6 -1.06 13.35 -14.39
CA PRO A 6 -0.76 12.46 -13.28
C PRO A 6 -1.57 11.16 -13.35
N ILE A 7 -0.90 10.02 -13.21
CA ILE A 7 -1.51 8.69 -13.21
C ILE A 7 -1.28 8.07 -11.83
N ILE A 8 -2.36 7.86 -11.08
CA ILE A 8 -2.30 7.20 -9.77
C ILE A 8 -2.61 5.72 -9.97
N ILE A 9 -1.66 4.88 -9.60
CA ILE A 9 -1.77 3.43 -9.62
C ILE A 9 -2.35 3.00 -8.28
N GLU A 10 -3.55 2.46 -8.32
CA GLU A 10 -4.29 2.05 -7.13
C GLU A 10 -3.81 0.69 -6.60
N HIS A 11 -4.08 0.41 -5.32
CA HIS A 11 -3.92 -0.90 -4.67
C HIS A 11 -2.57 -1.60 -4.83
N LEU A 12 -1.46 -0.88 -4.60
CA LEU A 12 -0.10 -1.41 -4.81
C LEU A 12 0.05 -2.08 -6.19
N ALA A 13 -0.55 -1.51 -7.24
CA ALA A 13 -0.55 -2.11 -8.59
C ALA A 13 -1.04 -3.57 -8.64
N GLY A 14 -1.92 -3.98 -7.71
CA GLY A 14 -2.37 -5.36 -7.54
C GLY A 14 -1.36 -6.31 -6.88
N GLY A 15 -0.37 -5.77 -6.15
CA GLY A 15 0.69 -6.54 -5.50
C GLY A 15 0.21 -7.55 -4.47
N GLY A 16 -0.98 -7.36 -3.89
CA GLY A 16 -1.63 -8.34 -3.02
C GLY A 16 -2.15 -9.59 -3.72
N GLU A 17 -2.11 -9.65 -5.06
CA GLU A 17 -2.60 -10.77 -5.85
C GLU A 17 -4.03 -11.23 -5.45
N GLY A 18 -4.13 -12.39 -4.79
CA GLY A 18 -5.38 -12.98 -4.35
C GLY A 18 -5.68 -12.80 -2.86
N SER A 19 -4.76 -12.26 -2.05
CA SER A 19 -4.91 -12.26 -0.59
C SER A 19 -6.04 -11.37 -0.08
N ALA A 20 -6.36 -10.30 -0.82
CA ALA A 20 -7.39 -9.36 -0.40
C ALA A 20 -8.75 -10.04 -0.21
N PHE A 21 -9.42 -9.77 0.92
CA PHE A 21 -10.83 -10.10 1.10
C PHE A 21 -11.68 -9.46 -0.01
N PRO A 22 -12.72 -10.15 -0.54
CA PRO A 22 -13.26 -11.44 -0.11
C PRO A 22 -12.58 -12.66 -0.74
N ARG A 23 -11.55 -12.46 -1.58
CA ARG A 23 -10.94 -13.58 -2.32
C ARG A 23 -10.20 -14.54 -1.40
N ASN A 24 -9.61 -14.06 -0.31
CA ASN A 24 -8.84 -14.86 0.68
C ASN A 24 -7.92 -15.90 0.00
N GLY A 25 -7.34 -15.51 -1.13
CA GLY A 25 -6.53 -16.37 -1.98
C GLY A 25 -5.08 -16.39 -1.53
N LYS A 26 -4.20 -16.77 -2.45
CA LYS A 26 -2.76 -16.85 -2.16
C LYS A 26 -2.18 -15.46 -1.93
N ALA A 27 -1.32 -15.36 -0.92
CA ALA A 27 -0.40 -14.23 -0.76
C ALA A 27 0.55 -14.15 -1.95
N PRO A 28 1.07 -12.95 -2.25
CA PRO A 28 2.21 -12.82 -3.14
C PRO A 28 3.41 -13.59 -2.55
N VAL A 29 4.11 -14.31 -3.41
CA VAL A 29 5.29 -15.11 -3.03
C VAL A 29 6.53 -14.68 -3.83
N SER A 30 7.69 -14.84 -3.21
CA SER A 30 8.98 -14.65 -3.88
C SER A 30 9.04 -15.47 -5.17
N PRO A 31 9.56 -14.93 -6.29
CA PRO A 31 10.40 -13.72 -6.39
C PRO A 31 9.66 -12.40 -6.67
N PHE A 32 8.32 -12.36 -6.57
CA PHE A 32 7.48 -11.17 -6.79
C PHE A 32 7.60 -10.56 -8.21
N SER A 33 7.90 -11.37 -9.23
CA SER A 33 8.25 -10.88 -10.58
C SER A 33 7.20 -9.97 -11.21
N LYS A 34 5.90 -10.27 -11.03
CA LYS A 34 4.81 -9.43 -11.56
C LYS A 34 4.81 -8.04 -10.92
N TYR A 35 4.91 -8.01 -9.60
CA TYR A 35 4.93 -6.75 -8.84
C TYR A 35 6.19 -5.94 -9.16
N LYS A 36 7.37 -6.57 -9.22
CA LYS A 36 8.62 -5.91 -9.64
C LYS A 36 8.51 -5.29 -11.04
N LYS A 37 7.84 -5.96 -11.98
CA LYS A 37 7.56 -5.37 -13.30
C LYS A 37 6.64 -4.16 -13.21
N ALA A 38 5.63 -4.18 -12.34
CA ALA A 38 4.78 -3.01 -12.10
C ALA A 38 5.55 -1.86 -11.43
N MET A 39 6.53 -2.15 -10.58
CA MET A 39 7.38 -1.12 -9.94
C MET A 39 8.24 -0.33 -10.94
N GLN A 40 8.52 -0.86 -12.13
CA GLN A 40 9.14 -0.10 -13.22
C GLN A 40 8.30 1.11 -13.66
N LEU A 41 7.00 1.15 -13.31
CA LEU A 41 6.18 2.33 -13.54
C LEU A 41 6.65 3.54 -12.72
N GLY A 42 7.44 3.35 -11.64
CA GLY A 42 8.02 4.45 -10.86
C GLY A 42 9.06 5.29 -11.63
N ASP A 43 9.65 4.73 -12.71
CA ASP A 43 10.62 5.42 -13.57
C ASP A 43 10.00 6.60 -14.33
N PHE A 44 8.67 6.63 -14.46
CA PHE A 44 7.96 7.73 -15.11
C PHE A 44 7.72 8.90 -14.14
N GLY A 45 7.96 10.12 -14.61
CA GLY A 45 7.83 11.34 -13.79
C GLY A 45 6.40 11.62 -13.29
N ASN A 46 5.39 11.16 -14.03
CA ASN A 46 3.98 11.46 -13.81
C ASN A 46 3.16 10.30 -13.22
N THR A 47 3.80 9.22 -12.77
CA THR A 47 3.14 8.11 -12.10
C THR A 47 3.28 8.20 -10.59
N TYR A 48 2.23 7.77 -9.90
CA TYR A 48 2.10 7.79 -8.45
C TYR A 48 1.52 6.45 -7.99
N LEU A 49 1.73 6.10 -6.73
CA LEU A 49 1.27 4.84 -6.17
C LEU A 49 0.42 5.07 -4.92
N LYS A 50 -0.72 4.41 -4.85
CA LYS A 50 -1.53 4.37 -3.64
C LYS A 50 -1.29 3.07 -2.88
N ILE A 51 -0.95 3.22 -1.60
CA ILE A 51 -0.89 2.13 -0.63
C ILE A 51 -2.15 2.10 0.24
N HIS A 52 -2.36 0.98 0.91
CA HIS A 52 -3.50 0.71 1.77
C HIS A 52 -3.05 -0.06 3.02
N GLY A 53 -4.03 -0.54 3.79
CA GLY A 53 -3.78 -1.41 4.93
C GLY A 53 -3.12 -2.75 4.55
N LEU A 54 -2.43 -3.35 5.52
CA LEU A 54 -1.76 -4.66 5.39
C LEU A 54 -2.70 -5.79 4.95
N GLY A 55 -3.97 -5.76 5.33
CA GLY A 55 -4.93 -6.85 5.09
C GLY A 55 -5.27 -7.09 3.62
N GLU A 56 -4.90 -6.20 2.69
CA GLU A 56 -5.07 -6.44 1.26
C GLU A 56 -3.99 -7.34 0.65
N PHE A 57 -2.77 -7.34 1.21
CA PHE A 57 -1.63 -8.08 0.65
C PHE A 57 -1.05 -9.15 1.60
N ASN A 58 -1.70 -9.35 2.76
CA ASN A 58 -1.35 -10.39 3.72
C ASN A 58 -2.52 -11.36 3.91
N ILE A 59 -2.21 -12.63 4.14
CA ILE A 59 -3.23 -13.64 4.45
C ILE A 59 -3.73 -13.42 5.87
N ARG A 60 -5.05 -13.38 6.03
CA ARG A 60 -5.70 -13.33 7.34
C ARG A 60 -5.40 -14.64 8.10
N PRO A 61 -4.92 -14.58 9.35
CA PRO A 61 -4.70 -15.78 10.13
C PRO A 61 -6.02 -16.52 10.39
N ASN A 62 -5.97 -17.86 10.44
CA ASN A 62 -7.14 -18.71 10.70
C ASN A 62 -7.77 -18.45 12.07
N VAL A 63 -6.97 -18.02 13.04
CA VAL A 63 -7.40 -17.61 14.38
C VAL A 63 -6.95 -16.18 14.60
N LEU A 64 -7.91 -15.30 14.94
CA LEU A 64 -7.60 -13.90 15.20
C LEU A 64 -6.84 -13.76 16.52
N LYS A 65 -5.74 -13.00 16.46
CA LYS A 65 -4.99 -12.59 17.66
C LYS A 65 -5.72 -11.41 18.31
N GLU A 66 -5.62 -11.29 19.63
CA GLU A 66 -6.24 -10.21 20.41
C GLU A 66 -5.74 -8.82 19.97
N LYS A 67 -4.47 -8.72 19.56
CA LYS A 67 -3.81 -7.49 19.19
C LYS A 67 -3.52 -7.46 17.69
N PHE A 68 -3.87 -6.35 17.04
CA PHE A 68 -3.46 -6.05 15.67
C PHE A 68 -2.13 -5.28 15.70
N ASP A 69 -1.03 -6.03 15.80
CA ASP A 69 0.33 -5.52 15.75
C ASP A 69 1.12 -6.18 14.60
N ARG A 70 2.43 -5.93 14.50
CA ARG A 70 3.28 -6.50 13.44
C ARG A 70 3.30 -8.04 13.42
N ASN A 71 3.04 -8.68 14.56
CA ASN A 71 2.98 -10.13 14.67
C ASN A 71 1.57 -10.66 14.39
N PHE A 72 0.61 -9.80 13.98
CA PHE A 72 -0.72 -10.26 13.60
C PHE A 72 -0.67 -11.20 12.41
N PHE A 73 0.12 -10.84 11.40
CA PHE A 73 0.40 -11.65 10.22
C PHE A 73 1.63 -12.53 10.46
N ASP A 74 1.64 -13.72 9.84
CA ASP A 74 2.74 -14.67 10.02
C ASP A 74 3.97 -14.33 9.16
N ASP A 75 3.74 -13.80 7.95
CA ASP A 75 4.78 -13.28 7.06
C ASP A 75 4.22 -12.05 6.33
N ILE A 76 5.00 -10.96 6.33
CA ILE A 76 4.66 -9.71 5.64
C ILE A 76 5.59 -9.59 4.44
N PRO A 77 5.09 -9.70 3.20
CA PRO A 77 5.93 -9.60 2.02
C PRO A 77 6.46 -8.15 1.89
N PRO A 78 7.69 -7.96 1.37
CA PRO A 78 8.36 -6.66 1.38
C PRO A 78 7.86 -5.72 0.26
N LEU A 79 6.54 -5.66 0.05
CA LEU A 79 5.94 -4.91 -1.04
C LEU A 79 5.99 -3.41 -0.82
N LEU A 80 5.94 -2.97 0.43
CA LEU A 80 6.02 -1.55 0.79
C LEU A 80 7.44 -1.02 0.61
N GLU A 81 8.45 -1.83 0.94
CA GLU A 81 9.87 -1.56 0.69
C GLU A 81 10.11 -1.41 -0.82
N MET A 82 9.67 -2.40 -1.61
CA MET A 82 9.77 -2.34 -3.07
C MET A 82 9.05 -1.13 -3.68
N ALA A 83 7.88 -0.75 -3.13
CA ALA A 83 7.16 0.45 -3.55
C ALA A 83 7.95 1.73 -3.25
N LYS A 84 8.48 1.84 -2.03
CA LYS A 84 9.27 2.99 -1.59
C LYS A 84 10.53 3.14 -2.43
N ASP A 85 11.24 2.05 -2.70
CA ASP A 85 12.46 2.04 -3.51
C ASP A 85 12.19 2.49 -4.95
N ALA A 86 11.05 2.10 -5.53
CA ALA A 86 10.72 2.39 -6.92
C ALA A 86 10.11 3.77 -7.15
N PHE A 87 9.22 4.24 -6.25
CA PHE A 87 8.51 5.50 -6.42
C PHE A 87 9.11 6.65 -5.62
N GLY A 88 9.76 6.35 -4.50
CA GLY A 88 10.06 7.33 -3.46
C GLY A 88 8.81 7.78 -2.71
N TYR A 89 8.98 8.18 -1.45
CA TYR A 89 7.85 8.51 -0.56
C TYR A 89 6.98 9.69 -1.04
N LYS A 90 7.54 10.63 -1.82
CA LYS A 90 6.81 11.79 -2.38
C LYS A 90 5.86 11.45 -3.53
N LYS A 91 5.95 10.24 -4.08
CA LYS A 91 5.02 9.73 -5.10
C LYS A 91 4.05 8.69 -4.54
N ILE A 92 4.10 8.44 -3.23
CA ILE A 92 3.25 7.48 -2.56
C ILE A 92 2.18 8.23 -1.75
N MET A 93 0.95 7.72 -1.78
CA MET A 93 -0.13 8.19 -0.92
C MET A 93 -0.85 7.02 -0.25
N TRP A 94 -1.38 7.23 0.95
CA TRP A 94 -2.20 6.26 1.64
C TRP A 94 -3.68 6.48 1.34
N GLY A 95 -4.42 5.39 1.14
CA GLY A 95 -5.87 5.41 1.15
C GLY A 95 -6.43 4.14 1.80
N SER A 96 -7.52 4.30 2.55
CA SER A 96 -8.06 3.22 3.39
C SER A 96 -8.65 2.04 2.60
N ASP A 97 -9.12 2.27 1.38
CA ASP A 97 -10.05 1.37 0.67
C ASP A 97 -11.32 1.07 1.49
N TYR A 98 -11.94 2.13 2.04
CA TYR A 98 -13.27 2.04 2.63
C TYR A 98 -14.35 2.04 1.54
N PRO A 99 -15.43 1.22 1.65
CA PRO A 99 -15.77 0.32 2.76
C PRO A 99 -15.09 -1.08 2.83
N PRO A 100 -14.47 -1.66 1.78
CA PRO A 100 -13.93 -3.02 1.84
C PRO A 100 -12.98 -3.31 3.01
N VAL A 101 -12.19 -2.33 3.44
CA VAL A 101 -11.27 -2.43 4.58
C VAL A 101 -11.96 -2.86 5.88
N SER A 102 -13.27 -2.60 6.02
CA SER A 102 -14.07 -3.04 7.18
C SER A 102 -14.19 -4.56 7.27
N GLY A 103 -14.10 -5.27 6.14
CA GLY A 103 -14.06 -6.74 6.09
C GLY A 103 -12.68 -7.34 6.34
N ARG A 104 -11.64 -6.51 6.47
CA ARG A 104 -10.24 -6.89 6.68
C ARG A 104 -9.78 -6.51 8.09
N GLU A 105 -8.94 -5.48 8.22
CA GLU A 105 -8.44 -5.00 9.50
C GLU A 105 -9.23 -3.82 10.10
N GLY A 106 -10.13 -3.20 9.33
CA GLY A 106 -10.85 -2.00 9.71
C GLY A 106 -10.02 -0.72 9.57
N TYR A 107 -10.70 0.43 9.51
CA TYR A 107 -10.10 1.73 9.16
C TYR A 107 -8.92 2.12 10.06
N ARG A 108 -9.10 2.05 11.39
CA ARG A 108 -8.07 2.43 12.37
C ARG A 108 -6.77 1.64 12.18
N ASN A 109 -6.89 0.34 11.96
CA ASN A 109 -5.72 -0.53 11.80
C ASN A 109 -5.06 -0.34 10.43
N ALA A 110 -5.84 -0.15 9.38
CA ALA A 110 -5.30 0.18 8.06
C ALA A 110 -4.52 1.50 8.06
N MET A 111 -5.01 2.53 8.78
CA MET A 111 -4.35 3.82 8.94
C MET A 111 -2.96 3.71 9.57
N LYS A 112 -2.78 2.78 10.53
CA LYS A 112 -1.47 2.51 11.12
C LYS A 112 -0.42 2.05 10.11
N THR A 113 -0.84 1.50 8.97
CA THR A 113 0.11 1.12 7.90
C THR A 113 0.80 2.34 7.29
N GLY A 114 0.13 3.49 7.20
CA GLY A 114 0.76 4.74 6.76
C GLY A 114 1.45 5.50 7.88
N MET A 115 0.93 5.42 9.11
CA MET A 115 1.40 6.25 10.24
C MET A 115 2.49 5.62 11.11
N GLU A 116 2.53 4.28 11.21
CA GLU A 116 3.36 3.56 12.20
C GLU A 116 4.28 2.50 11.56
N ASN A 117 4.22 2.32 10.24
CA ASN A 117 5.03 1.30 9.56
C ASN A 117 6.49 1.73 9.45
N SER A 118 7.42 0.85 9.86
CA SER A 118 8.86 1.12 9.84
C SER A 118 9.45 1.39 8.46
N VAL A 119 8.75 1.04 7.38
CA VAL A 119 9.15 1.41 6.01
C VAL A 119 9.14 2.94 5.84
N PHE A 120 8.26 3.65 6.54
CA PHE A 120 8.12 5.11 6.48
C PHE A 120 8.43 5.72 7.85
N ALA A 121 9.70 5.61 8.26
CA ALA A 121 10.12 5.91 9.62
C ALA A 121 10.27 7.42 9.90
N GLU A 122 10.55 8.22 8.87
CA GLU A 122 10.81 9.65 9.05
C GLU A 122 9.51 10.46 9.07
N PRO A 123 9.36 11.47 9.96
CA PRO A 123 8.16 12.30 10.02
C PRO A 123 7.77 12.94 8.69
N ALA A 124 8.76 13.33 7.88
CA ALA A 124 8.54 13.87 6.55
C ALA A 124 7.95 12.82 5.59
N GLU A 125 8.36 11.56 5.68
CA GLU A 125 7.80 10.50 4.83
C GLU A 125 6.32 10.28 5.16
N ILE A 126 5.99 10.24 6.45
CA ILE A 126 4.61 10.09 6.94
C ILE A 126 3.74 11.25 6.46
N GLU A 127 4.22 12.49 6.55
CA GLU A 127 3.51 13.69 6.08
C GLU A 127 3.13 13.59 4.59
N TRP A 128 4.09 13.21 3.74
CA TRP A 128 3.85 13.03 2.31
C TRP A 128 2.84 11.91 2.03
N ILE A 129 3.01 10.76 2.68
CA ILE A 129 2.17 9.58 2.45
C ILE A 129 0.74 9.79 2.94
N MET A 130 0.57 10.44 4.09
CA MET A 130 -0.74 10.63 4.72
C MET A 130 -1.55 11.79 4.11
N GLY A 131 -0.96 12.57 3.19
CA GLY A 131 -1.73 13.60 2.48
C GLY A 131 -0.91 14.51 1.57
N GLY A 132 0.38 14.74 1.87
CA GLY A 132 1.20 15.67 1.09
C GLY A 132 1.25 15.35 -0.40
N THR A 133 1.42 14.07 -0.77
CA THR A 133 1.39 13.64 -2.18
C THR A 133 0.03 13.94 -2.82
N ALA A 134 -1.07 13.59 -2.15
CA ALA A 134 -2.43 13.80 -2.66
C ALA A 134 -2.74 15.30 -2.88
N LEU A 135 -2.27 16.19 -1.98
CA LEU A 135 -2.45 17.64 -2.08
C LEU A 135 -1.77 18.25 -3.31
N THR A 136 -0.73 17.60 -3.86
CA THR A 136 -0.08 18.05 -5.10
C THR A 136 -0.85 17.64 -6.37
N LEU A 137 -1.79 16.70 -6.25
CA LEU A 137 -2.42 16.03 -7.38
C LEU A 137 -3.90 16.34 -7.51
N PHE A 138 -4.58 16.47 -6.37
CA PHE A 138 -6.00 16.75 -6.31
C PHE A 138 -6.24 18.18 -5.88
N ASN A 139 -7.20 18.82 -6.54
CA ASN A 139 -7.71 20.10 -6.12
C ASN A 139 -8.81 19.88 -5.06
N PHE A 140 -8.41 19.81 -3.79
CA PHE A 140 -9.35 19.76 -2.66
C PHE A 140 -9.88 21.18 -2.42
N VAL A 141 -11.15 21.39 -2.77
CA VAL A 141 -11.89 22.65 -2.55
C VAL A 141 -12.78 22.51 -1.33
#